data_AF-S7NR47-F1
#
_entry.id   AF-S7NR47-F1
#
_cell.length_a   1.000
_cell.length_b   1.000
_cell.length_c   1.000
_cell.angle_alpha   90.00
_cell.angle_beta   90.00
_cell.angle_gamma   90.00
#
_symmetry.space_group_name_H-M   'P 1'
#
loop_
_entity.id
_entity.type
_entity.pdbx_description
1 polymer ?
#
loop_
_entity_poly.entity_id
_entity_poly.type
_entity_poly.pdbx_seq_one_letter_code
_entity_poly.pdbx_strand_id
1 'polypeptide(L)'
;MSGLSQGAKEPGTEPPACGPTLHISPFPSLLSSTRELNGNNITRIHKNDFAGLKQLRVLQLMENQIGVVERGALDDMKELERLRLNRNQLHTLPELLFQHNQALSRL
;
A
#
# COMPACT_ATOMS: atom_id res chain seq x y z
N MET A 1 6.32 11.35 49.06
CA MET A 1 7.69 11.29 48.49
C MET A 1 8.08 9.84 48.61
N SER A 2 8.18 8.99 47.60
CA SER A 2 8.55 9.08 46.18
C SER A 2 7.75 7.96 45.48
N GLY A 3 7.59 7.81 44.17
CA GLY A 3 8.22 8.29 42.96
C GLY A 3 7.58 7.47 41.82
N LEU A 4 7.52 8.06 40.63
CA LEU A 4 6.90 7.55 39.41
C LEU A 4 7.66 6.34 38.83
N SER A 5 6.95 5.39 38.21
CA SER A 5 7.28 4.90 36.86
C SER A 5 6.14 4.02 36.31
N GLN A 6 5.25 4.62 35.51
CA GLN A 6 4.43 3.87 34.56
C GLN A 6 5.36 3.41 33.42
N GLY A 7 5.55 2.10 33.30
CA GLY A 7 6.18 1.51 32.12
C GLY A 7 5.23 1.61 30.93
N ALA A 8 5.53 2.54 30.02
CA ALA A 8 4.88 2.64 28.73
C ALA A 8 5.16 1.38 27.91
N LYS A 9 4.09 0.68 27.50
CA LYS A 9 4.16 -0.26 26.38
C LYS A 9 3.99 0.57 25.12
N GLU A 10 5.12 0.91 24.49
CA GLU A 10 5.16 1.70 23.26
C GLU A 10 4.27 1.07 22.17
N PRO A 11 3.34 1.83 21.56
CA PRO A 11 2.67 1.40 20.35
C PRO A 11 3.53 1.81 19.15
N GLY A 12 3.96 0.82 18.35
CA GLY A 12 4.34 0.99 16.95
C GLY A 12 5.40 2.05 16.66
N THR A 13 6.66 1.61 16.58
CA THR A 13 7.71 2.32 15.84
C THR A 13 7.30 2.52 14.37
N GLU A 14 6.60 3.61 14.09
CA GLU A 14 6.62 4.25 12.77
C GLU A 14 7.95 5.02 12.64
N PRO A 15 8.77 4.74 11.61
CA PRO A 15 9.95 5.55 11.32
C PRO A 15 9.54 6.97 10.90
N PRO A 16 10.43 7.96 11.01
CA PRO A 16 10.08 9.37 10.81
C PRO A 16 9.57 9.60 9.38
N ALA A 17 8.41 10.26 9.29
CA ALA A 17 7.74 10.59 8.05
C ALA A 17 8.65 11.37 7.10
N CYS A 18 9.00 10.76 5.96
CA CYS A 18 9.57 11.45 4.80
C CYS A 18 8.75 11.06 3.57
N GLY A 19 7.68 11.82 3.32
CA GLY A 19 6.90 11.78 2.08
C GLY A 19 5.39 11.58 2.25
N PRO A 20 4.58 12.04 1.28
CA PRO A 20 3.13 11.83 1.29
C PRO A 20 2.83 10.33 1.23
N THR A 21 2.16 9.84 2.26
CA THR A 21 1.80 8.42 2.45
C THR A 21 0.38 8.20 1.94
N LEU A 22 0.16 7.11 1.19
CA LEU A 22 -1.14 6.77 0.63
C LEU A 22 -2.04 6.10 1.69
N HIS A 23 -2.46 6.82 2.73
CA HIS A 23 -3.40 6.26 3.70
C HIS A 23 -4.82 6.25 3.11
N ILE A 24 -5.19 5.17 2.40
CA ILE A 24 -6.59 4.93 2.03
C ILE A 24 -7.30 4.42 3.27
N SER A 25 -8.24 5.22 3.78
CA SER A 25 -9.03 4.90 4.97
C SER A 25 -9.63 3.49 4.91
N PRO A 26 -9.59 2.71 6.02
CA PRO A 26 -10.04 1.31 6.05
C PRO A 26 -11.58 1.15 6.09
N PHE A 27 -12.33 2.14 5.61
CA PHE A 27 -13.79 2.08 5.64
C PHE A 27 -14.33 1.12 4.56
N PRO A 28 -15.29 0.25 4.92
CA PRO A 28 -15.74 -0.83 4.05
C PRO A 28 -16.59 -0.28 2.91
N SER A 29 -16.53 -1.01 1.79
CA SER A 29 -17.50 -1.00 0.69
C SER A 29 -17.64 0.31 -0.09
N LEU A 30 -16.74 0.52 -1.04
CA LEU A 30 -17.15 1.02 -2.34
C LEU A 30 -16.96 -0.13 -3.32
N LEU A 31 -18.04 -0.52 -4.00
CA LEU A 31 -18.11 -1.50 -5.08
C LEU A 31 -17.24 -1.11 -6.30
N SER A 32 -16.20 -0.31 -6.11
CA SER A 32 -15.32 0.14 -7.16
C SER A 32 -14.26 -0.92 -7.37
N SER A 33 -14.42 -1.70 -8.43
CA SER A 33 -13.40 -2.63 -8.92
C SER A 33 -12.17 -1.91 -9.49
N THR A 34 -12.20 -0.58 -9.61
CA THR A 34 -11.11 0.22 -10.15
C THR A 34 -10.72 1.34 -9.17
N ARG A 35 -9.42 1.54 -8.98
CA ARG A 35 -8.84 2.65 -8.20
C ARG A 35 -7.82 3.38 -9.07
N GLU A 36 -8.11 4.65 -9.34
CA GLU A 36 -7.24 5.52 -10.13
C GLU A 36 -6.56 6.52 -9.20
N LEU A 37 -5.23 6.44 -9.16
CA LEU A 37 -4.35 7.25 -8.32
C LEU A 37 -3.19 7.81 -9.14
N ASN A 38 -3.38 7.94 -10.45
CA ASN A 38 -2.35 8.45 -11.35
C ASN A 38 -2.06 9.93 -11.08
N GLY A 39 -0.82 10.37 -11.29
CA GLY A 39 -0.43 11.78 -11.18
C GLY A 39 -0.43 12.32 -9.75
N ASN A 40 -0.28 11.45 -8.75
CA ASN A 40 -0.12 11.86 -7.36
C ASN A 40 1.37 11.89 -6.98
N ASN A 41 1.67 12.31 -5.75
CA ASN A 41 3.04 12.35 -5.24
C ASN A 41 3.40 11.10 -4.43
N ILE A 42 2.75 9.96 -4.66
CA ILE A 42 2.95 8.76 -3.83
C ILE A 42 4.40 8.29 -3.96
N THR A 43 5.09 8.15 -2.83
CA THR A 43 6.50 7.75 -2.78
C THR A 43 6.70 6.32 -2.28
N ARG A 44 5.75 5.82 -1.49
CA ARG A 44 5.79 4.50 -0.87
C ARG A 44 4.39 3.90 -0.79
N ILE A 45 4.32 2.60 -1.00
CA ILE A 45 3.11 1.80 -0.75
C ILE A 45 3.36 0.92 0.48
N HIS A 46 2.56 1.11 1.51
CA HIS A 46 2.60 0.32 2.74
C HIS A 46 1.70 -0.89 2.69
N LYS A 47 1.97 -1.86 3.58
CA LYS A 47 1.17 -3.09 3.70
C LYS A 47 -0.34 -2.81 3.85
N ASN A 48 -0.68 -1.75 4.58
CA ASN A 48 -2.06 -1.46 4.97
C ASN A 48 -2.77 -0.47 4.05
N ASP A 49 -2.07 0.12 3.08
CA ASP A 49 -2.63 1.15 2.18
C ASP A 49 -3.78 0.61 1.32
N PHE A 50 -3.79 -0.70 1.04
CA PHE A 50 -4.84 -1.37 0.28
C PHE A 50 -5.53 -2.48 1.08
N ALA A 51 -5.36 -2.49 2.41
CA ALA A 51 -5.98 -3.49 3.27
C ALA A 51 -7.51 -3.46 3.12
N GLY A 52 -8.11 -4.65 2.97
CA GLY A 52 -9.55 -4.79 2.79
C GLY A 52 -10.10 -4.53 1.38
N LEU A 53 -9.29 -4.08 0.42
CA LEU A 53 -9.71 -3.88 -0.99
C LEU A 53 -9.76 -5.20 -1.79
N LYS A 54 -10.46 -6.20 -1.24
CA LYS A 54 -10.48 -7.57 -1.78
C LYS A 54 -11.11 -7.72 -3.16
N GLN A 55 -11.95 -6.76 -3.54
CA GLN A 55 -12.72 -6.76 -4.80
C GLN A 55 -12.10 -5.84 -5.87
N LEU A 56 -10.93 -5.26 -5.60
CA LEU A 56 -10.26 -4.38 -6.55
C LEU A 56 -9.66 -5.22 -7.69
N ARG A 57 -10.01 -4.87 -8.93
CA ARG A 57 -9.53 -5.50 -10.17
C ARG A 57 -8.51 -4.67 -10.91
N VAL A 58 -8.61 -3.35 -10.83
CA VAL A 58 -7.72 -2.43 -11.56
C VAL A 58 -7.17 -1.39 -10.61
N LEU A 59 -5.84 -1.32 -10.49
CA LEU A 59 -5.13 -0.32 -9.73
C LEU A 59 -4.20 0.47 -10.66
N GLN A 60 -4.45 1.77 -10.78
CA GLN A 60 -3.64 2.66 -11.60
C GLN A 60 -2.87 3.64 -10.72
N LEU A 61 -1.55 3.55 -10.76
CA LEU A 61 -0.61 4.34 -9.96
C LEU A 61 0.45 5.00 -10.86
N MET A 62 0.11 5.26 -12.12
CA MET A 62 1.04 5.83 -13.09
C MET A 62 1.41 7.27 -12.71
N GLU A 63 2.58 7.74 -13.15
CA GLU A 63 3.00 9.14 -12.94
C GLU A 63 3.05 9.52 -11.45
N ASN A 64 3.54 8.60 -10.62
CA ASN A 64 3.83 8.83 -9.22
C ASN A 64 5.34 8.79 -8.99
N GLN A 65 5.77 8.81 -7.73
CA GLN A 65 7.17 8.78 -7.32
C GLN A 65 7.48 7.52 -6.51
N ILE A 66 6.75 6.44 -6.77
CA ILE A 66 6.81 5.23 -5.93
C ILE A 66 8.19 4.60 -6.11
N GLY A 67 8.99 4.63 -5.05
CA GLY A 67 10.30 3.98 -5.01
C GLY A 67 10.29 2.67 -4.24
N VAL A 68 9.34 2.52 -3.30
CA VAL A 68 9.27 1.37 -2.39
C VAL A 68 7.85 0.83 -2.32
N VAL A 69 7.71 -0.48 -2.51
CA VAL A 69 6.49 -1.23 -2.22
C VAL A 69 6.80 -2.22 -1.11
N GLU A 70 6.04 -2.19 -0.03
CA GLU A 70 6.23 -3.12 1.08
C GLU A 70 5.76 -4.54 0.74
N ARG A 71 6.43 -5.52 1.35
CA ARG A 71 6.03 -6.92 1.21
C ARG A 71 4.61 -7.12 1.74
N GLY A 72 3.77 -7.73 0.92
CA GLY A 72 2.37 -8.01 1.26
C GLY A 72 1.43 -6.81 1.13
N ALA A 73 1.89 -5.67 0.58
CA ALA A 73 1.01 -4.53 0.29
C ALA A 73 -0.12 -4.82 -0.69
N LEU A 74 0.01 -5.87 -1.50
CA LEU A 74 -1.00 -6.29 -2.47
C LEU A 74 -1.72 -7.58 -2.06
N ASP A 75 -1.40 -8.18 -0.92
CA ASP A 75 -1.85 -9.54 -0.55
C ASP A 75 -3.38 -9.67 -0.45
N ASP A 76 -4.05 -8.60 -0.02
CA ASP A 76 -5.50 -8.59 0.15
C ASP A 76 -6.26 -8.48 -1.19
N MET A 77 -5.63 -7.96 -2.24
CA MET A 77 -6.26 -7.69 -3.54
C MET A 77 -6.27 -8.94 -4.45
N LYS A 78 -6.95 -9.99 -4.00
CA LYS A 78 -6.99 -11.30 -4.70
C LYS A 78 -7.58 -11.24 -6.11
N GLU A 79 -8.51 -10.33 -6.33
CA GLU A 79 -9.18 -10.11 -7.61
C GLU A 79 -8.42 -9.13 -8.53
N LEU A 80 -7.21 -8.68 -8.16
CA LEU A 80 -6.46 -7.70 -8.94
C LEU A 80 -6.04 -8.30 -10.29
N GLU A 81 -6.62 -7.80 -11.37
CA GLU A 81 -6.34 -8.22 -12.75
C GLU A 81 -5.27 -7.36 -13.42
N ARG A 82 -5.28 -6.05 -13.11
CA ARG A 82 -4.39 -5.06 -13.75
C ARG A 82 -3.79 -4.13 -12.70
N LEU A 83 -2.48 -4.05 -12.71
CA LEU A 83 -1.70 -3.07 -11.98
C LEU A 83 -0.96 -2.19 -12.99
N ARG A 84 -0.93 -0.88 -12.79
CA ARG A 84 -0.13 0.03 -13.62
C ARG A 84 0.77 0.87 -12.73
N LEU A 85 2.07 0.65 -12.85
CA LEU A 85 3.11 1.36 -12.09
C LEU A 85 4.07 2.15 -13.01
N ASN A 86 3.66 2.41 -14.26
CA ASN A 86 4.48 3.15 -15.22
C ASN A 86 4.83 4.55 -14.74
N ARG A 87 6.00 5.06 -15.15
CA ARG A 87 6.49 6.40 -14.77
C ARG A 87 6.52 6.58 -13.24
N ASN A 88 7.12 5.60 -12.55
CA ASN A 88 7.48 5.65 -11.13
C ASN A 88 8.99 5.51 -10.96
N GLN A 89 9.46 5.46 -9.71
CA GLN A 89 10.88 5.33 -9.34
C GLN A 89 11.22 3.93 -8.82
N LEU A 90 10.46 2.92 -9.24
CA LEU A 90 10.64 1.54 -8.80
C LEU A 90 11.93 0.96 -9.39
N HIS A 91 12.89 0.69 -8.51
CA HIS A 91 14.12 -0.03 -8.89
C HIS A 91 14.01 -1.54 -8.65
N THR A 92 13.30 -1.92 -7.59
CA THR A 92 13.16 -3.32 -7.19
C THR A 92 11.77 -3.56 -6.63
N LEU A 93 11.21 -4.74 -6.89
CA LEU A 93 10.00 -5.22 -6.24
C LEU A 93 10.37 -6.29 -5.21
N PRO A 94 9.69 -6.35 -4.04
CA PRO A 94 9.87 -7.43 -3.10
C PRO A 94 9.63 -8.79 -3.75
N GLU A 95 10.43 -9.78 -3.36
CA GLU A 95 10.12 -11.16 -3.68
C GLU A 95 8.73 -11.50 -3.14
N LEU A 96 7.98 -12.28 -3.93
CA LEU A 96 6.63 -12.74 -3.60
C LEU A 96 5.59 -11.61 -3.48
N LEU A 97 5.86 -10.40 -3.98
CA LEU A 97 4.89 -9.29 -3.96
C LEU A 97 3.52 -9.68 -4.57
N PHE A 98 3.53 -10.53 -5.61
CA PHE A 98 2.34 -10.96 -6.33
C PHE A 98 1.88 -12.38 -5.97
N GLN A 99 2.41 -12.98 -4.91
CA GLN A 99 2.13 -14.39 -4.56
C GLN A 99 0.63 -14.65 -4.34
N HIS A 100 -0.11 -13.66 -3.85
CA HIS A 100 -1.54 -13.79 -3.55
C HIS A 100 -2.45 -13.14 -4.60
N ASN A 101 -1.88 -12.51 -5.64
CA ASN A 101 -2.64 -11.86 -6.73
C ASN A 101 -2.75 -12.80 -7.94
N GLN A 102 -3.43 -13.92 -7.76
CA GLN A 102 -3.54 -14.98 -8.78
C GLN A 102 -4.29 -14.53 -10.05
N ALA A 103 -5.15 -13.52 -9.94
CA ALA A 103 -5.85 -12.92 -11.08
C ALA A 103 -4.98 -11.94 -11.89
N LEU A 104 -3.78 -11.58 -11.41
CA LEU A 104 -2.96 -10.54 -12.02
C LEU A 104 -2.44 -11.02 -13.37
N SER A 105 -2.90 -10.36 -14.42
CA SER A 105 -2.57 -10.70 -15.81
C SER A 105 -1.80 -9.59 -16.52
N ARG A 106 -1.84 -8.36 -15.99
CA ARG A 106 -1.22 -7.17 -16.60
C ARG A 106 -0.53 -6.30 -15.55
N LEU A 107 0.72 -5.95 -15.83
CA LEU A 107 1.57 -5.04 -15.05
C LEU A 107 1.93 -3.78 -15.87
#